data_AF-A0A956NB16-F1
#
_entry.id   AF-A0A956NB16-F1
#
_cell.length_a   1.000
_cell.length_b   1.000
_cell.length_c   1.000
_cell.angle_alpha   90.00
_cell.angle_beta   90.00
_cell.angle_gamma   90.00
#
_symmetry.space_group_name_H-M   'P 1'
#
loop_
_entity.id
_entity.type
_entity.pdbx_description
1 polymer ?
#
loop_
_entity_poly.entity_id
_entity_poly.type
_entity_poly.pdbx_seq_one_letter_code
_entity_poly.pdbx_strand_id
1 'polypeptide(L)' 'MHSTFNAVRFLFVAPAILLFLTVVNWMTSPGEWWVQWAALGLGLAWFFSLLRVIKAAVVLGGLAALMAYLSKR' A
#
# COMPACT_ATOMS: atom_id res chain seq x y z
N MET A 1 16.54 -5.12 -1.41
CA MET A 1 16.13 -3.71 -1.19
C MET A 1 15.10 -3.21 -2.22
N HIS A 2 15.14 -3.66 -3.49
CA HIS A 2 14.18 -3.27 -4.54
C HIS A 2 12.69 -3.56 -4.21
N SER A 3 12.39 -4.64 -3.48
CA SER A 3 11.01 -5.03 -3.18
C SER A 3 10.28 -4.10 -2.19
N THR A 4 11.00 -3.43 -1.27
CA THR A 4 10.37 -2.57 -0.25
C THR A 4 9.93 -1.23 -0.83
N PHE A 5 10.73 -0.66 -1.73
CA PHE A 5 10.39 0.61 -2.39
C PHE A 5 9.16 0.47 -3.31
N ASN A 6 9.06 -0.66 -4.00
CA ASN A 6 7.88 -1.01 -4.79
C ASN A 6 6.63 -1.20 -3.92
N ALA A 7 6.75 -1.73 -2.70
CA ALA A 7 5.63 -1.86 -1.76
C ALA A 7 5.11 -0.50 -1.27
N VAL A 8 6.01 0.45 -0.99
CA VAL A 8 5.64 1.84 -0.63
C VAL A 8 5.00 2.55 -1.82
N ARG A 9 5.54 2.39 -3.03
CA ARG A 9 4.92 2.95 -4.24
C ARG A 9 3.52 2.36 -4.47
N PHE A 10 3.37 1.05 -4.27
CA PHE A 10 2.09 0.35 -4.43
C PHE A 10 1.01 0.87 -3.47
N LEU A 11 1.40 1.34 -2.28
CA LEU A 11 0.49 1.96 -1.31
C LEU A 11 -0.23 3.19 -1.85
N PHE A 12 0.38 3.94 -2.76
CA PHE A 12 -0.23 5.11 -3.41
C PHE A 12 -0.82 4.76 -4.78
N VAL A 13 -0.16 3.87 -5.52
CA VAL A 13 -0.59 3.49 -6.87
C VAL A 13 -1.88 2.68 -6.85
N ALA A 14 -2.07 1.74 -5.92
CA ALA A 14 -3.28 0.92 -5.89
C ALA A 14 -4.57 1.74 -5.63
N PRO A 15 -4.60 2.69 -4.66
CA PRO A 15 -5.72 3.62 -4.53
C PRO A 15 -5.93 4.48 -5.78
N ALA A 16 -4.87 4.99 -6.40
CA ALA A 16 -4.97 5.77 -7.63
C ALA A 16 -5.58 4.97 -8.80
N ILE A 17 -5.18 3.70 -8.94
CA ILE A 17 -5.76 2.77 -9.93
C ILE A 17 -7.24 2.53 -9.63
N LEU A 18 -7.62 2.28 -8.37
CA LEU A 18 -9.03 2.09 -8.03
C LEU A 18 -9.88 3.32 -8.30
N LEU A 19 -9.36 4.50 -8.00
CA LEU A 19 -10.04 5.77 -8.28
C LEU A 19 -10.23 5.95 -9.79
N PHE A 20 -9.17 5.69 -10.57
CA PHE A 20 -9.24 5.72 -12.03
C PHE A 20 -10.27 4.72 -12.58
N LEU A 21 -10.23 3.46 -12.13
CA LEU A 21 -11.19 2.44 -12.56
C LEU A 21 -12.64 2.81 -12.17
N THR A 22 -12.83 3.46 -11.02
CA THR A 22 -14.14 3.95 -10.58
C THR A 22 -14.67 5.03 -11.53
N VAL A 23 -13.83 5.96 -11.94
CA VAL A 23 -14.19 6.98 -12.96
C VAL A 23 -14.54 6.30 -14.29
N VAL A 24 -13.74 5.33 -14.74
CA VAL A 24 -14.03 4.57 -15.97
C VAL A 24 -15.36 3.84 -15.86
N ASN A 25 -15.64 3.16 -14.75
CA ASN A 25 -16.89 2.44 -14.53
C ASN A 25 -18.11 3.36 -14.62
N TRP A 26 -18.03 4.56 -14.03
CA TRP A 26 -19.08 5.56 -14.18
C TRP A 26 -19.26 5.94 -15.65
N MET A 27 -18.17 6.23 -16.36
CA MET A 27 -18.24 6.70 -17.75
C MET A 27 -18.72 5.63 -18.73
N THR A 28 -18.39 4.35 -18.52
CA THR A 28 -18.66 3.28 -19.51
C THR A 28 -19.90 2.47 -19.18
N SER A 29 -20.22 2.28 -17.91
CA SER A 29 -21.23 1.29 -17.48
C SER A 29 -21.87 1.68 -16.13
N PRO A 30 -22.62 2.81 -16.07
CA PRO A 30 -23.14 3.35 -14.81
C PRO A 30 -24.16 2.44 -14.09
N GLY A 31 -24.64 1.37 -14.73
CA GLY A 31 -25.53 0.37 -14.12
C GLY A 31 -24.86 -0.94 -13.70
N GLU A 32 -23.59 -1.16 -14.07
CA GLU A 32 -22.89 -2.43 -13.85
C GLU A 32 -21.61 -2.19 -13.04
N TRP A 33 -21.61 -2.62 -11.78
CA TRP A 33 -20.52 -2.31 -10.86
C TRP A 33 -19.37 -3.33 -10.92
N TRP A 34 -18.79 -3.51 -12.11
CA TRP A 34 -17.66 -4.43 -12.31
C TRP A 34 -16.40 -4.05 -11.52
N VAL A 35 -16.26 -2.77 -11.16
CA VAL A 35 -15.15 -2.26 -10.33
C VAL A 35 -15.05 -2.94 -8.97
N GLN A 36 -16.15 -3.51 -8.44
CA GLN A 36 -16.15 -4.22 -7.16
C GLN A 36 -15.11 -5.36 -7.12
N TRP A 37 -14.94 -6.10 -8.22
CA TRP A 37 -14.02 -7.24 -8.28
C TRP A 37 -12.56 -6.78 -8.28
N ALA A 38 -12.28 -5.69 -9.00
CA ALA A 38 -10.97 -5.05 -8.97
C ALA A 38 -10.67 -4.46 -7.58
N ALA A 39 -11.67 -3.83 -6.94
CA ALA A 39 -11.57 -3.30 -5.58
C ALA A 39 -11.25 -4.38 -4.55
N LEU A 40 -11.86 -5.56 -4.64
CA LEU A 40 -11.56 -6.69 -3.76
C LEU A 40 -10.13 -7.20 -3.96
N GLY A 41 -9.71 -7.42 -5.21
CA GLY A 41 -8.36 -7.91 -5.52
C GLY A 41 -7.26 -6.93 -5.14
N LEU A 42 -7.38 -5.66 -5.57
CA LEU A 42 -6.43 -4.60 -5.24
C LEU A 42 -6.46 -4.27 -3.74
N GLY A 43 -7.64 -4.25 -3.12
CA GLY A 43 -7.81 -3.94 -1.70
C GLY A 43 -7.08 -4.94 -0.80
N LEU A 44 -7.22 -6.25 -1.07
CA LEU A 44 -6.51 -7.28 -0.32
C LEU A 44 -4.99 -7.17 -0.53
N ALA A 45 -4.52 -7.04 -1.77
CA ALA A 45 -3.11 -6.89 -2.06
C ALA A 45 -2.52 -5.65 -1.37
N TRP A 46 -3.26 -4.53 -1.39
CA TRP A 46 -2.88 -3.28 -0.74
C TRP A 46 -2.78 -3.41 0.77
N PHE A 47 -3.77 -4.07 1.41
CA PHE A 47 -3.77 -4.28 2.85
C PHE A 47 -2.55 -5.10 3.32
N PHE A 48 -2.23 -6.20 2.64
CA PHE A 48 -1.04 -6.99 2.97
C PHE A 48 0.27 -6.23 2.71
N SER A 49 0.32 -5.40 1.65
CA SER A 49 1.45 -4.52 1.39
C SER A 49 1.65 -3.50 2.52
N LEU A 50 0.55 -2.89 3.00
CA LEU A 50 0.56 -1.94 4.12
C LEU A 50 1.15 -2.59 5.39
N LEU A 51 0.66 -3.78 5.76
CA LEU A 51 1.18 -4.51 6.93
C LEU A 51 2.68 -4.79 6.81
N ARG A 52 3.17 -5.12 5.61
CA ARG A 52 4.60 -5.34 5.36
C ARG A 52 5.41 -4.07 5.56
N VAL A 53 4.92 -2.92 5.07
CA VAL A 53 5.60 -1.62 5.22
C VAL A 53 5.62 -1.18 6.69
N ILE A 54 4.51 -1.33 7.42
CA ILE A 54 4.46 -1.02 8.86
C ILE A 54 5.47 -1.86 9.63
N LYS A 55 5.51 -3.18 9.42
CA LYS A 55 6.49 -4.05 10.07
C LYS A 55 7.93 -3.62 9.78
N ALA A 56 8.24 -3.28 8.53
CA ALA A 56 9.56 -2.80 8.15
C ALA A 56 9.90 -1.48 8.85
N ALA A 57 8.95 -0.54 8.92
CA ALA A 57 9.14 0.74 9.60
C ALA A 57 9.37 0.58 11.11
N VAL A 58 8.62 -0.30 11.77
CA VAL A 58 8.78 -0.61 13.20
C VAL A 58 10.14 -1.24 13.48
N VAL A 59 10.57 -2.22 12.66
CA VAL A 59 11.87 -2.88 12.84
C VAL A 59 13.03 -1.90 12.62
N LEU A 60 13.00 -1.13 11.53
CA LEU A 60 14.04 -0.14 11.24
C LEU A 60 14.05 0.99 12.27
N GLY A 61 12.88 1.49 12.67
CA GLY A 61 12.75 2.51 13.72
C GLY A 61 13.25 2.02 15.08
N GLY A 62 12.91 0.77 15.45
CA GLY A 62 13.40 0.14 16.69
C GLY A 62 14.92 -0.04 16.70
N LEU A 63 15.50 -0.50 15.59
CA LEU A 63 16.95 -0.62 15.43
C LEU A 63 17.65 0.75 15.51
N ALA A 64 17.10 1.77 14.85
CA ALA A 64 17.64 3.13 14.91
C ALA A 64 17.59 3.71 16.34
N ALA A 65 16.48 3.50 17.06
CA ALA A 65 16.33 3.92 18.44
C ALA A 65 17.33 3.21 19.36
N LEU A 66 17.55 1.91 19.18
CA LEU A 66 18.53 1.12 19.94
C LEU A 66 19.96 1.62 19.69
N MET A 67 20.34 1.86 18.43
CA MET A 67 21.66 2.42 18.10
C MET A 67 21.86 3.80 18.71
N ALA A 68 20.85 4.68 18.65
CA ALA A 68 20.92 6.01 19.24
C ALA A 68 21.07 5.94 20.78
N TYR A 69 20.40 5.00 21.43
CA TYR A 69 20.55 4.78 22.87
C TYR A 69 21.95 4.27 23.24
N LEU A 70 22.46 3.28 22.51
CA LEU A 70 23.80 2.73 22.72
C LEU A 70 24.91 3.75 22.43
N SER A 71 24.74 4.61 21.41
CA SER A 71 25.74 5.64 21.06
C SER A 71 25.78 6.81 22.05
N LYS A 72 24.75 6.95 22.89
CA LYS A 72 24.67 7.98 23.95
C LYS A 72 25.27 7.50 25.27
N ARG A 73 25.61 6.22 25.38
CA ARG A 73 26.20 5.60 26.56
C ARG A 73 27.70 5.43 26.38
#